data_AF-A0A9D8J0S7-F1
#
_entry.id   AF-A0A9D8J0S7-F1
#
_cell.length_a   1.000
_cell.length_b   1.000
_cell.length_c   1.000
_cell.angle_alpha   90.00
_cell.angle_beta   90.00
_cell.angle_gamma   90.00
#
_symmetry.space_group_name_H-M   'P 1'
#
loop_
_entity.id
_entity.type
_entity.pdbx_description
1 polymer ?
#
loop_
_entity_poly.entity_id
_entity_poly.type
_entity_poly.pdbx_seq_one_letter_code
_entity_poly.pdbx_strand_id
1 'polypeptide(L)'
;MALDRAFGMERPRTHPVTEAAAGAIDFRRDVKPILDSRCAVCHGCYDAPCQLNLTAYEGIDRGANKAKVYDGSRLIAARLTRLFEDARTTAEWREGDFYPVLNEREQTPQANLAAGVMARMLLMKHEHPLPRTDRLDGSFDFSLDRKQECPRIEEFDSFAAN
;
A
#
# COMPACT_ATOMS: atom_id res chain seq x y z
N MET A 1 13.54 7.88 -11.27
CA MET A 1 14.03 8.57 -12.49
C MET A 1 13.05 8.55 -13.67
N ALA A 2 12.48 7.41 -14.08
CA ALA A 2 11.53 7.39 -15.21
C ALA A 2 10.20 8.08 -14.86
N LEU A 3 9.60 7.70 -13.72
CA LEU A 3 8.37 8.31 -13.21
C LEU A 3 8.54 9.79 -12.88
N ASP A 4 9.69 10.18 -12.32
CA ASP A 4 9.93 11.59 -11.97
C ASP A 4 10.03 12.50 -13.20
N ARG A 5 10.52 11.97 -14.32
CA ARG A 5 10.53 12.67 -15.60
C ARG A 5 9.13 12.75 -16.24
N ALA A 6 8.30 11.75 -15.99
CA ALA A 6 6.97 11.65 -16.59
C ALA A 6 5.90 12.43 -15.81
N PHE A 7 5.99 12.45 -14.48
CA PHE A 7 4.93 12.94 -13.58
C PHE A 7 5.44 13.87 -12.49
N GLY A 8 6.69 14.34 -12.58
CA GLY A 8 7.31 15.17 -11.54
C GLY A 8 7.82 14.40 -10.34
N MET A 9 8.55 15.10 -9.46
CA MET A 9 9.20 14.50 -8.29
C MET A 9 8.16 14.03 -7.27
N GLU A 10 8.43 12.87 -6.66
CA GLU A 10 7.67 12.35 -5.53
C GLU A 10 7.75 13.31 -4.34
N ARG A 11 6.59 13.63 -3.74
CA ARG A 11 6.50 14.47 -2.55
C ARG A 11 5.39 13.98 -1.61
N PRO A 12 5.67 13.84 -0.30
CA PRO A 12 4.65 13.47 0.67
C PRO A 12 3.47 14.42 0.56
N ARG A 13 2.27 13.87 0.37
CA ARG A 13 1.08 14.70 0.23
C ARG A 13 0.54 15.09 1.59
N THR A 14 -0.01 16.29 1.65
CA THR A 14 -1.02 16.61 2.66
C THR A 14 -2.37 16.40 2.01
N HIS A 15 -3.26 15.72 2.71
CA HIS A 15 -4.60 15.45 2.24
C HIS A 15 -5.57 16.41 2.92
N PRO A 16 -5.86 17.59 2.33
CA PRO A 16 -6.84 18.48 2.91
C PRO A 16 -8.21 17.81 2.83
N VAL A 17 -8.94 17.81 3.94
CA VAL A 17 -10.36 17.44 3.96
C VAL A 17 -11.12 18.59 3.31
N THR A 18 -11.33 18.52 2.01
CA THR A 18 -12.19 19.46 1.26
C THR A 18 -13.56 18.82 1.06
N GLU A 19 -14.62 19.63 1.03
CA GLU A 19 -15.94 19.14 0.63
C GLU A 19 -15.87 18.55 -0.78
N ALA A 20 -16.32 17.29 -0.87
CA ALA A 20 -16.36 16.59 -2.14
C ALA A 20 -17.50 17.17 -3.01
N ALA A 21 -17.23 17.35 -4.31
CA ALA A 21 -18.26 17.78 -5.26
C ALA A 21 -19.44 16.79 -5.27
N ALA A 22 -20.64 17.27 -5.59
CA ALA A 22 -21.82 16.42 -5.72
C ALA A 22 -21.55 15.30 -6.76
N GLY A 23 -21.72 14.05 -6.33
CA GLY A 23 -21.43 12.86 -7.17
C GLY A 23 -19.98 12.39 -7.17
N ALA A 24 -19.08 13.02 -6.40
CA ALA A 24 -17.73 12.51 -6.20
C ALA A 24 -17.71 11.22 -5.38
N ILE A 25 -16.66 10.41 -5.63
CA ILE A 25 -16.36 9.21 -4.85
C ILE A 25 -15.99 9.66 -3.43
N ASP A 26 -16.72 9.15 -2.44
CA ASP A 26 -16.47 9.37 -1.03
C ASP A 26 -15.73 8.17 -0.44
N PHE A 27 -14.68 8.44 0.35
CA PHE A 27 -13.88 7.37 0.95
C PHE A 27 -14.71 6.47 1.86
N ARG A 28 -15.54 7.05 2.74
CA ARG A 28 -16.26 6.27 3.76
C ARG A 28 -17.42 5.47 3.16
N ARG A 29 -18.13 6.05 2.21
CA ARG A 29 -19.30 5.45 1.54
C ARG A 29 -18.88 4.45 0.46
N ASP A 30 -17.90 4.80 -0.38
CA ASP A 30 -17.64 4.07 -1.62
C ASP A 30 -16.37 3.21 -1.55
N VAL A 31 -15.30 3.69 -0.90
CA VAL A 31 -13.99 3.00 -0.88
C VAL A 31 -13.86 2.05 0.30
N LYS A 32 -14.15 2.51 1.52
CA LYS A 32 -13.94 1.75 2.75
C LYS A 32 -14.63 0.38 2.74
N PRO A 33 -15.91 0.22 2.30
CA PRO A 33 -16.55 -1.10 2.27
C PRO A 33 -15.83 -2.11 1.35
N ILE A 34 -15.21 -1.62 0.27
CA ILE A 34 -14.42 -2.47 -0.64
C ILE A 34 -13.14 -2.93 0.05
N LEU A 35 -12.42 -2.01 0.71
CA LEU A 35 -11.20 -2.36 1.43
C LEU A 35 -11.47 -3.30 2.60
N ASP A 36 -12.53 -3.06 3.35
CA ASP A 36 -12.93 -3.92 4.47
C ASP A 36 -13.23 -5.35 4.00
N SER A 37 -13.94 -5.51 2.87
CA SER A 37 -14.35 -6.82 2.36
C SER A 37 -13.25 -7.58 1.61
N ARG A 38 -12.25 -6.88 1.05
CA ARG A 38 -11.26 -7.51 0.15
C ARG A 38 -9.82 -7.44 0.62
N CYS A 39 -9.49 -6.51 1.50
CA CYS A 39 -8.09 -6.15 1.79
C CYS A 39 -7.78 -6.20 3.29
N ALA A 40 -8.70 -5.74 4.15
CA ALA A 40 -8.48 -5.62 5.59
C ALA A 40 -8.19 -6.94 6.29
N VAL A 41 -8.63 -8.08 5.73
CA VAL A 41 -8.31 -9.42 6.29
C VAL A 41 -6.80 -9.70 6.31
N CYS A 42 -6.05 -9.18 5.34
CA CYS A 42 -4.59 -9.33 5.27
C CYS A 42 -3.85 -8.05 5.66
N HIS A 43 -4.46 -6.89 5.45
CA HIS A 43 -3.88 -5.57 5.71
C HIS A 43 -4.58 -4.86 6.88
N GLY A 44 -4.87 -5.62 7.93
CA GLY A 44 -5.74 -5.21 9.03
C GLY A 44 -5.03 -4.69 10.27
N CYS A 45 -3.86 -5.25 10.59
CA CYS A 45 -3.18 -4.95 11.84
C CYS A 45 -1.65 -4.94 11.70
N TYR A 46 -0.94 -5.09 12.82
CA TYR A 46 0.52 -5.06 12.86
C TYR A 46 1.20 -6.27 12.20
N ASP A 47 0.44 -7.34 11.95
CA ASP A 47 0.89 -8.51 11.18
C ASP A 47 0.80 -8.30 9.67
N ALA A 48 0.21 -7.19 9.22
CA ALA A 48 -0.02 -6.93 7.82
C ALA A 48 1.30 -6.97 7.03
N PRO A 49 1.33 -7.63 5.86
CA PRO A 49 2.49 -7.61 4.99
C PRO A 49 2.92 -6.17 4.72
N CYS A 50 4.24 -5.93 4.80
CA CYS A 50 4.82 -4.61 4.58
C CYS A 50 4.26 -3.52 5.50
N GLN A 51 3.73 -3.87 6.69
CA GLN A 51 3.05 -2.97 7.63
C GLN A 51 1.87 -2.18 7.03
N LEU A 52 1.41 -2.49 5.82
CA LEU A 52 0.39 -1.71 5.14
C LEU A 52 -0.97 -1.95 5.81
N ASN A 53 -1.58 -0.88 6.33
CA ASN A 53 -2.88 -0.95 7.00
C ASN A 53 -3.94 -0.27 6.13
N LEU A 54 -4.95 -1.02 5.68
CA LEU A 54 -6.00 -0.55 4.78
C LEU A 54 -7.35 -0.36 5.49
N THR A 55 -7.38 -0.43 6.83
CA THR A 55 -8.62 -0.30 7.64
C THR A 55 -9.07 1.14 7.84
N ALA A 56 -8.14 2.09 7.64
CA ALA A 56 -8.35 3.52 7.80
C ALA A 56 -7.63 4.29 6.69
N TYR A 57 -8.12 5.49 6.40
CA TYR A 57 -7.55 6.38 5.38
C TYR A 57 -6.08 6.69 5.65
N GLU A 58 -5.77 6.99 6.91
CA GLU A 58 -4.46 7.34 7.42
C GLU A 58 -3.47 6.17 7.31
N GLY A 59 -3.97 4.93 7.33
CA GLY A 59 -3.15 3.75 7.08
C GLY A 59 -2.70 3.64 5.62
N ILE A 60 -3.60 3.98 4.69
CA ILE A 60 -3.29 4.02 3.25
C ILE A 60 -2.28 5.13 2.96
N ASP A 61 -2.50 6.29 3.56
CA ASP A 61 -1.64 7.48 3.38
C ASP A 61 -0.25 7.31 4.00
N ARG A 62 -0.18 6.72 5.20
CA ARG A 62 1.09 6.27 5.80
C ARG A 62 1.87 5.40 4.81
N GLY A 63 1.20 4.49 4.12
CA GLY A 63 1.81 3.63 3.11
C GLY A 63 2.42 2.37 3.71
N ALA A 64 3.44 1.84 3.04
CA ALA A 64 4.06 0.55 3.38
C ALA A 64 5.50 0.73 3.88
N ASN A 65 6.01 -0.24 4.64
CA ASN A 65 7.36 -0.29 5.15
C ASN A 65 7.89 -1.73 5.08
N LYS A 66 9.14 -1.90 4.64
CA LYS A 66 9.76 -3.24 4.46
C LYS A 66 10.20 -3.89 5.79
N ALA A 67 10.28 -3.12 6.88
CA ALA A 67 10.67 -3.64 8.19
C ALA A 67 9.62 -4.62 8.71
N LYS A 68 10.07 -5.80 9.17
CA LYS A 68 9.20 -6.76 9.86
C LYS A 68 8.72 -6.14 11.17
N VAL A 69 7.46 -6.32 11.57
CA VAL A 69 7.02 -5.86 12.91
C VAL A 69 7.45 -6.88 13.96
N TYR A 70 7.09 -8.14 13.73
CA TYR A 70 7.48 -9.27 14.57
C TYR A 70 8.80 -9.85 14.06
N ASP A 71 9.89 -9.50 14.73
CA ASP A 71 11.22 -10.02 14.45
C ASP A 71 11.81 -10.57 15.75
N GLY A 72 11.80 -11.90 15.88
CA GLY A 72 12.29 -12.60 17.07
C GLY A 72 13.80 -12.51 17.28
N SER A 73 14.55 -11.98 16.31
CA SER A 73 16.00 -11.77 16.43
C SER A 73 16.36 -10.44 17.12
N ARG A 74 15.39 -9.55 17.36
CA ARG A 74 15.66 -8.25 17.97
C ARG A 74 16.11 -8.37 19.42
N LEU A 75 17.28 -7.78 19.70
CA LEU A 75 17.78 -7.59 21.07
C LEU A 75 17.23 -6.32 21.74
N ILE A 76 16.74 -5.37 20.94
CA ILE A 76 16.20 -4.09 21.40
C ILE A 76 14.80 -3.86 20.81
N ALA A 77 13.99 -3.12 21.54
CA ALA A 77 12.65 -2.74 21.10
C ALA A 77 12.73 -1.95 19.79
N ALA A 78 11.84 -2.27 18.84
CA ALA A 78 11.68 -1.47 17.64
C ALA A 78 10.91 -0.18 17.94
N ARG A 79 11.11 0.82 17.08
CA ARG A 79 10.28 2.02 17.07
C ARG A 79 8.83 1.64 16.77
N LEU A 80 7.90 2.17 17.55
CA LEU A 80 6.47 1.98 17.34
C LEU A 80 6.00 2.80 16.12
N THR A 81 5.04 2.25 15.39
CA THR A 81 4.49 2.83 14.16
C THR A 81 2.96 2.87 14.18
N ARG A 82 2.35 2.99 15.36
CA ARG A 82 0.91 2.97 15.58
C ARG A 82 0.27 4.18 14.91
N LEU A 83 -0.80 3.92 14.14
CA LEU A 83 -1.58 4.99 13.51
C LEU A 83 -2.12 5.94 14.58
N PHE A 84 -2.17 7.24 14.26
CA PHE A 84 -2.67 8.33 15.11
C PHE A 84 -1.85 8.67 16.36
N GLU A 85 -0.85 7.86 16.71
CA GLU A 85 -0.03 8.06 17.90
C GLU A 85 1.42 8.45 17.55
N ASP A 86 2.09 7.66 16.71
CA ASP A 86 3.54 7.75 16.54
C ASP A 86 3.97 8.70 15.39
N ALA A 87 3.02 9.15 14.58
CA ALA A 87 3.14 10.27 13.64
C ALA A 87 1.75 10.83 13.29
N ARG A 88 1.72 12.13 12.96
CA ARG A 88 0.53 12.94 12.67
C ARG A 88 0.46 13.39 11.22
N THR A 89 1.57 13.34 10.48
CA THR A 89 1.60 13.74 9.06
C THR A 89 2.22 12.66 8.17
N THR A 90 1.84 12.68 6.89
CA THR A 90 2.41 11.82 5.85
C THR A 90 3.91 12.00 5.73
N ALA A 91 4.42 13.23 5.87
CA ALA A 91 5.85 13.54 5.84
C ALA A 91 6.61 12.86 6.98
N GLU A 92 6.08 12.90 8.21
CA GLU A 92 6.66 12.21 9.37
C GLU A 92 6.72 10.69 9.16
N TRP A 93 5.75 10.10 8.43
CA TRP A 93 5.82 8.69 8.05
C TRP A 93 6.94 8.40 7.06
N ARG A 94 7.22 9.29 6.10
CA ARG A 94 8.34 9.14 5.17
C ARG A 94 9.70 9.21 5.88
N GLU A 95 9.82 10.04 6.93
CA GLU A 95 11.00 10.04 7.83
C GLU A 95 11.17 8.72 8.59
N GLY A 96 10.10 7.95 8.76
CA GLY A 96 10.09 6.61 9.34
C GLY A 96 10.24 5.47 8.32
N ASP A 97 10.82 5.74 7.15
CA ASP A 97 11.06 4.80 6.05
C ASP A 97 9.79 4.18 5.41
N PHE A 98 8.60 4.70 5.73
CA PHE A 98 7.41 4.36 4.98
C PHE A 98 7.49 4.97 3.58
N TYR A 99 6.96 4.26 2.59
CA TYR A 99 6.88 4.71 1.21
C TYR A 99 5.43 4.67 0.73
N PRO A 100 5.07 5.55 -0.22
CA PRO A 100 3.69 5.69 -0.64
C PRO A 100 3.21 4.47 -1.44
N VAL A 101 1.96 4.08 -1.19
CA VAL A 101 1.23 3.10 -2.04
C VAL A 101 0.28 3.78 -3.02
N LEU A 102 -0.03 5.06 -2.78
CA LEU A 102 -0.75 5.94 -3.68
C LEU A 102 0.25 6.79 -4.48
N ASN A 103 -0.21 7.42 -5.56
CA ASN A 103 0.63 8.34 -6.32
C ASN A 103 0.89 9.63 -5.53
N GLU A 104 2.16 9.92 -5.26
CA GLU A 104 2.68 11.15 -4.63
C GLU A 104 3.39 12.09 -5.62
N ARG A 105 3.13 11.91 -6.91
CA ARG A 105 3.58 12.79 -8.01
C ARG A 105 2.40 13.62 -8.53
N GLU A 106 2.47 14.12 -9.76
CA GLU A 106 1.36 14.84 -10.41
C GLU A 106 0.03 14.10 -10.30
N GLN A 107 -1.05 14.81 -9.96
CA GLN A 107 -2.37 14.22 -9.69
C GLN A 107 -3.24 14.17 -10.94
N THR A 108 -2.75 13.51 -11.98
CA THR A 108 -3.52 13.19 -13.18
C THR A 108 -4.05 11.76 -13.10
N PRO A 109 -5.18 11.44 -13.77
CA PRO A 109 -5.68 10.06 -13.82
C PRO A 109 -4.61 9.06 -14.30
N GLN A 110 -3.81 9.45 -15.30
CA GLN A 110 -2.73 8.63 -15.82
C GLN A 110 -1.63 8.39 -14.77
N ALA A 111 -1.16 9.44 -14.10
CA ALA A 111 -0.14 9.31 -13.07
C ALA A 111 -0.65 8.51 -11.86
N ASN A 112 -1.92 8.66 -11.48
CA ASN A 112 -2.54 7.91 -10.38
C ASN A 112 -2.57 6.40 -10.64
N LEU A 113 -2.75 5.99 -11.90
CA LEU A 113 -2.71 4.58 -12.30
C LEU A 113 -1.28 4.06 -12.50
N ALA A 114 -0.39 4.88 -13.07
CA ALA A 114 0.97 4.47 -13.42
C ALA A 114 1.93 4.49 -12.23
N ALA A 115 1.79 5.46 -11.33
CA ALA A 115 2.74 5.75 -10.24
C ALA A 115 2.20 5.39 -8.84
N GLY A 116 1.08 4.66 -8.75
CA GLY A 116 0.55 4.15 -7.48
C GLY A 116 0.67 2.63 -7.38
N VAL A 117 1.39 2.12 -6.37
CA VAL A 117 1.55 0.67 -6.13
C VAL A 117 0.19 -0.01 -6.02
N MET A 118 -0.76 0.60 -5.30
CA MET A 118 -2.09 0.03 -5.11
C MET A 118 -2.85 -0.12 -6.43
N ALA A 119 -2.82 0.90 -7.29
CA ALA A 119 -3.46 0.84 -8.61
C ALA A 119 -2.82 -0.24 -9.49
N ARG A 120 -1.48 -0.30 -9.50
CA ARG A 120 -0.70 -1.29 -10.23
C ARG A 120 -0.97 -2.73 -9.76
N MET A 121 -1.08 -2.96 -8.44
CA MET A 121 -1.48 -4.26 -7.87
C MET A 121 -2.88 -4.68 -8.31
N LEU A 122 -3.84 -3.73 -8.33
CA LEU A 122 -5.21 -4.02 -8.77
C LEU A 122 -5.28 -4.36 -10.27
N LEU A 123 -4.53 -3.64 -11.11
CA LEU A 123 -4.44 -3.93 -12.55
C LEU A 123 -3.79 -5.29 -12.78
N MET A 124 -2.69 -5.59 -12.10
CA MET A 124 -2.04 -6.91 -12.18
C MET A 124 -3.01 -8.03 -11.77
N LYS A 125 -3.76 -7.87 -10.67
CA LYS A 125 -4.77 -8.87 -10.28
C LYS A 125 -5.86 -9.06 -11.35
N HIS A 126 -6.22 -8.00 -12.06
CA HIS A 126 -7.20 -8.08 -13.15
C HIS A 126 -6.65 -8.85 -14.36
N GLU A 127 -5.38 -8.62 -14.70
CA GLU A 127 -4.67 -9.29 -15.79
C GLU A 127 -4.31 -10.75 -15.46
N HIS A 128 -4.12 -11.07 -14.18
CA HIS A 128 -3.74 -12.40 -13.68
C HIS A 128 -4.79 -12.96 -12.69
N PRO A 129 -6.00 -13.34 -13.16
CA PRO A 129 -7.05 -13.86 -12.29
C PRO A 129 -6.67 -15.23 -11.70
N LEU A 130 -7.13 -15.49 -10.47
CA LEU A 130 -6.93 -16.80 -9.83
C LEU A 130 -7.60 -17.94 -10.64
N PRO A 131 -7.00 -19.14 -10.65
CA PRO A 131 -7.63 -20.32 -11.24
C PRO A 131 -9.02 -20.59 -10.63
N ARG A 132 -9.97 -20.99 -11.47
CA ARG A 132 -11.31 -21.40 -11.04
C ARG A 132 -11.31 -22.89 -10.63
N THR A 133 -10.49 -23.22 -9.63
CA THR A 133 -10.37 -24.57 -9.07
C THR A 133 -10.66 -24.54 -7.57
N ASP A 134 -11.21 -25.63 -7.03
CA ASP A 134 -11.54 -25.72 -5.59
C ASP A 134 -10.29 -25.80 -4.72
N ARG A 135 -9.21 -26.35 -5.28
CA ARG A 135 -7.91 -26.48 -4.62
C ARG A 135 -6.82 -25.92 -5.52
N LEU A 136 -6.03 -25.02 -4.97
CA LEU A 136 -4.81 -24.52 -5.58
C LEU A 136 -3.73 -25.61 -5.51
N ASP A 137 -2.94 -25.74 -6.58
CA ASP A 137 -1.88 -26.75 -6.68
C ASP A 137 -0.56 -26.26 -6.03
N GLY A 138 0.51 -27.02 -6.23
CA GLY A 138 1.83 -26.70 -5.69
C GLY A 138 2.54 -25.52 -6.34
N SER A 139 1.94 -24.83 -7.33
CA SER A 139 2.51 -23.60 -7.88
C SER A 139 2.38 -22.41 -6.92
N PHE A 140 1.54 -22.53 -5.89
CA PHE A 140 1.34 -21.51 -4.87
C PHE A 140 2.18 -21.82 -3.62
N ASP A 141 2.86 -20.80 -3.12
CA ASP A 141 3.62 -20.90 -1.87
C ASP A 141 2.71 -20.72 -0.65
N PHE A 142 2.48 -21.82 0.08
CA PHE A 142 1.70 -21.85 1.33
C PHE A 142 2.58 -21.91 2.57
N SER A 143 3.90 -21.74 2.46
CA SER A 143 4.80 -21.71 3.61
C SER A 143 4.45 -20.55 4.56
N LEU A 144 4.65 -20.79 5.86
CA LEU A 144 4.35 -19.81 6.91
C LEU A 144 5.39 -18.68 6.94
N ASP A 145 6.62 -18.97 6.52
CA ASP A 145 7.78 -18.10 6.53
C ASP A 145 8.15 -17.55 5.14
N ARG A 146 7.20 -17.59 4.19
CA ARG A 146 7.39 -17.03 2.85
C ARG A 146 7.92 -15.60 2.90
N LYS A 147 8.82 -15.29 1.97
CA LYS A 147 9.39 -13.95 1.85
C LYS A 147 8.27 -12.97 1.48
N GLN A 148 8.10 -11.92 2.29
CA GLN A 148 7.16 -10.84 1.96
C GLN A 148 7.71 -10.01 0.80
N GLU A 149 6.87 -9.77 -0.20
CA GLU A 149 7.18 -8.95 -1.35
C GLU A 149 6.54 -7.57 -1.18
N CYS A 150 7.41 -6.57 -1.01
CA CYS A 150 7.02 -5.21 -0.64
C CYS A 150 7.61 -4.20 -1.63
N PRO A 151 7.23 -4.26 -2.93
CA PRO A 151 7.82 -3.40 -3.94
C PRO A 151 7.41 -1.94 -3.73
N ARG A 152 8.38 -1.04 -3.88
CA ARG A 152 8.10 0.37 -4.18
C ARG A 152 7.63 0.49 -5.63
N ILE A 153 7.06 1.64 -5.98
CA ILE A 153 6.58 1.85 -7.35
C ILE A 153 7.71 1.76 -8.38
N GLU A 154 8.92 2.19 -8.03
CA GLU A 154 10.12 2.07 -8.86
C GLU A 154 10.58 0.62 -9.06
N GLU A 155 10.18 -0.28 -8.16
CA GLU A 155 10.53 -1.70 -8.18
C GLU A 155 9.41 -2.55 -8.80
N PHE A 156 8.25 -1.96 -9.07
CA PHE A 156 7.02 -2.68 -9.41
C PHE A 156 7.16 -3.46 -10.72
N ASP A 157 7.76 -2.89 -11.76
CA ASP A 157 7.91 -3.57 -13.05
C ASP A 157 8.77 -4.83 -12.93
N SER A 158 9.82 -4.80 -12.11
CA SER A 158 10.65 -5.98 -11.83
C SER A 158 9.89 -7.01 -10.99
N PHE A 159 9.09 -6.55 -10.01
CA PHE A 159 8.23 -7.42 -9.23
C PHE A 159 7.18 -8.14 -10.09
N ALA A 160 6.50 -7.41 -10.99
CA ALA A 160 5.43 -7.94 -11.81
C ALA A 160 5.91 -8.89 -12.92
N ALA A 161 7.21 -8.84 -13.26
CA ALA A 161 7.82 -9.72 -14.25
C ALA A 161 8.31 -11.06 -13.67
N ASN A 162 8.30 -11.22 -12.34
CA ASN A 162 8.76 -12.43 -11.65
C ASN A 162 7.71 -13.53 -11.62
#